data_AF-A0A9X3S3M5-F1
#
_entry.id   AF-A0A9X3S3M5-F1
#
_cell.length_a   1.000
_cell.length_b   1.000
_cell.length_c   1.000
_cell.angle_alpha   90.00
_cell.angle_beta   90.00
_cell.angle_gamma   90.00
#
_symmetry.space_group_name_H-M   'P 1'
#
loop_
_entity.id
_entity.type
_entity.pdbx_description
1 polymer ?
#
loop_
_entity_poly.entity_id
_entity_poly.type
_entity_poly.pdbx_seq_one_letter_code
_entity_poly.pdbx_strand_id
1 'polypeptide(L)'
;MERAVRCHLIRAAGAPPIIVWVVDDSADDDLTAAFASETTVPSPRFWGVWGAGKQGDADALAFRLIDRDTHRERTWWLDAFGPPLLGAILEIPHVVVLQPREIADALKLTDATSADVVGLLRSLRGGLFVRVTEQSDHVRELHGHKVIGGFEGYITYE
;
A
#
# COMPACT_ATOMS: atom_id res chain seq x y z
N MET A 1 16.81 -3.33 5.55
CA MET A 1 15.86 -2.26 5.22
C MET A 1 15.09 -2.74 4.01
N GLU A 2 13.80 -3.03 4.19
CA GLU A 2 12.98 -3.62 3.13
C GLU A 2 12.47 -2.49 2.22
N ARG A 3 12.60 -2.67 0.91
CA ARG A 3 12.13 -1.72 -0.09
C ARG A 3 10.77 -2.15 -0.61
N ALA A 4 9.86 -1.20 -0.74
CA ALA A 4 8.76 -1.38 -1.68
C ALA A 4 9.38 -1.37 -3.07
N VAL A 5 9.01 -2.34 -3.90
CA VAL A 5 9.51 -2.46 -5.26
C VAL A 5 8.77 -1.50 -6.18
N ARG A 6 7.47 -1.33 -5.93
CA ARG A 6 6.58 -0.43 -6.65
C ARG A 6 5.31 -0.19 -5.85
N CYS A 7 4.61 0.88 -6.18
CA CYS A 7 3.31 1.18 -5.60
C CYS A 7 2.30 1.48 -6.70
N HIS A 8 1.09 0.96 -6.55
CA HIS A 8 -0.02 1.29 -7.42
C HIS A 8 -1.15 1.96 -6.63
N LEU A 9 -1.59 3.13 -7.08
CA LEU A 9 -2.78 3.79 -6.55
C LEU A 9 -3.96 3.48 -7.46
N ILE A 10 -5.01 2.91 -6.88
CA ILE A 10 -6.29 2.64 -7.55
C ILE A 10 -7.37 3.46 -6.86
N ARG A 11 -8.15 4.20 -7.65
CA ARG A 11 -9.29 4.98 -7.15
C ARG A 11 -10.47 4.92 -8.10
N ALA A 12 -11.62 4.56 -7.55
CA ALA A 12 -12.92 4.70 -8.20
C ALA A 12 -13.78 5.74 -7.48
N ALA A 13 -14.65 6.41 -8.23
CA ALA A 13 -15.59 7.37 -7.69
C ALA A 13 -16.45 6.73 -6.58
N GLY A 14 -16.56 7.40 -5.44
CA GLY A 14 -17.37 6.96 -4.31
C GLY A 14 -16.82 5.78 -3.49
N ALA A 15 -15.60 5.32 -3.77
CA ALA A 15 -14.93 4.26 -3.02
C ALA A 15 -13.66 4.79 -2.30
N PRO A 16 -13.32 4.25 -1.11
CA PRO A 16 -12.04 4.50 -0.47
C PRO A 16 -10.84 4.21 -1.41
N PRO A 17 -9.76 4.98 -1.33
CA PRO A 17 -8.54 4.67 -2.07
C PRO A 17 -8.00 3.27 -1.76
N ILE A 18 -7.44 2.61 -2.77
CA ILE A 18 -6.72 1.35 -2.61
C ILE A 18 -5.28 1.57 -3.06
N ILE A 19 -4.33 1.29 -2.17
CA ILE A 19 -2.90 1.43 -2.41
C ILE A 19 -2.32 0.01 -2.46
N VAL A 20 -1.91 -0.46 -3.63
CA VAL A 20 -1.21 -1.73 -3.77
C VAL A 20 0.27 -1.49 -3.54
N TRP A 21 0.78 -2.04 -2.45
CA TRP A 21 2.15 -1.90 -2.00
C TRP A 21 2.89 -3.20 -2.33
N VAL A 22 3.69 -3.16 -3.40
CA VAL A 22 4.42 -4.34 -3.86
C VAL A 22 5.74 -4.43 -3.13
N VAL A 23 5.96 -5.56 -2.47
CA VAL A 23 7.11 -5.80 -1.59
C VAL A 23 7.95 -6.94 -2.14
N ASP A 24 9.26 -6.85 -1.94
CA ASP A 24 10.16 -7.99 -2.15
C ASP A 24 10.22 -8.79 -0.85
N ASP A 25 9.54 -9.94 -0.82
CA ASP A 25 9.48 -10.88 0.29
C ASP A 25 10.17 -12.21 -0.04
N SER A 26 11.00 -12.24 -1.08
CA SER A 26 11.71 -13.45 -1.55
C SER A 26 12.59 -14.14 -0.51
N ALA A 27 12.90 -13.46 0.60
CA ALA A 27 13.65 -14.00 1.74
C ALA A 27 12.77 -14.30 2.98
N ASP A 28 11.44 -14.19 2.87
CA ASP A 28 10.53 -14.16 4.02
C ASP A 28 9.33 -15.12 3.95
N ASP A 29 9.56 -16.31 4.50
CA ASP A 29 8.54 -17.36 4.60
C ASP A 29 7.39 -16.97 5.57
N ASP A 30 7.66 -16.15 6.59
CA ASP A 30 6.69 -15.77 7.63
C ASP A 30 5.60 -14.84 7.06
N LEU A 31 5.99 -13.87 6.22
CA LEU A 31 5.04 -12.96 5.57
C LEU A 31 4.21 -13.70 4.51
N THR A 32 4.85 -14.58 3.74
CA THR A 32 4.19 -15.45 2.78
C THR A 32 3.14 -16.34 3.47
N ALA A 33 3.49 -16.94 4.61
CA ALA A 33 2.56 -17.74 5.41
C ALA A 33 1.38 -16.90 5.93
N ALA A 34 1.64 -15.67 6.40
CA ALA A 34 0.59 -14.75 6.82
C ALA A 34 -0.38 -14.44 5.67
N PHE A 35 0.13 -14.16 4.48
CA PHE A 35 -0.67 -13.88 3.28
C PHE A 35 -1.54 -15.07 2.88
N ALA A 36 -1.00 -16.28 2.94
CA ALA A 36 -1.73 -17.51 2.62
C ALA A 36 -2.81 -17.86 3.67
N SER A 37 -2.59 -17.49 4.93
CA SER A 37 -3.49 -17.85 6.04
C SER A 37 -4.68 -16.90 6.23
N GLU A 38 -4.58 -15.66 5.74
CA GLU A 38 -5.62 -14.66 5.94
C GLU A 38 -6.76 -14.81 4.91
N THR A 39 -7.96 -15.12 5.41
CA THR A 39 -9.16 -15.32 4.58
C THR A 39 -10.12 -14.14 4.61
N THR A 40 -9.89 -13.15 5.50
CA THR A 40 -10.78 -12.01 5.70
C THR A 40 -10.22 -10.76 5.02
N VAL A 41 -11.07 -10.03 4.29
CA VAL A 41 -10.67 -8.85 3.53
C VAL A 41 -11.55 -7.64 3.90
N PRO A 42 -10.98 -6.55 4.46
CA PRO A 42 -9.62 -6.43 4.99
C PRO A 42 -9.39 -7.32 6.23
N SER A 43 -8.13 -7.66 6.51
CA SER A 43 -7.73 -8.43 7.69
C SER A 43 -8.07 -7.69 8.99
N PRO A 44 -8.66 -8.38 9.99
CA PRO A 44 -8.82 -7.84 11.33
C PRO A 44 -7.55 -7.98 12.20
N ARG A 45 -6.61 -8.84 11.80
CA ARG A 45 -5.37 -9.17 12.53
C ARG A 45 -4.26 -8.17 12.26
N PHE A 46 -4.20 -7.63 11.05
CA PHE A 46 -3.14 -6.72 10.65
C PHE A 46 -3.60 -5.26 10.67
N TRP A 47 -2.70 -4.36 11.04
CA TRP A 47 -2.88 -2.92 10.92
C TRP A 47 -1.73 -2.26 10.19
N GLY A 48 -2.02 -1.12 9.57
CA GLY A 48 -1.10 -0.38 8.74
C GLY A 48 -0.95 1.04 9.25
N VAL A 49 0.29 1.50 9.33
CA VAL A 49 0.63 2.87 9.73
C VAL A 49 1.57 3.47 8.70
N TRP A 50 1.28 4.69 8.26
CA TRP A 50 2.17 5.43 7.37
C TRP A 50 3.15 6.29 8.14
N GLY A 51 4.38 6.35 7.65
CA GLY A 51 5.41 7.30 8.07
C GLY A 51 5.99 8.04 6.87
N ALA A 52 6.67 9.13 7.15
CA ALA A 52 7.49 9.86 6.19
C ALA A 52 8.91 10.01 6.74
N GLY A 53 9.88 10.19 5.86
CA GLY A 53 11.27 10.35 6.23
C GLY A 53 12.13 10.66 5.02
N LYS A 54 13.41 10.32 5.12
CA LYS A 54 14.37 10.45 4.03
C LYS A 54 15.10 9.15 3.78
N GLN A 55 15.34 8.84 2.51
CA GLN A 55 16.25 7.80 2.09
C GLN A 55 17.44 8.45 1.37
N GLY A 56 18.52 8.68 2.12
CA GLY A 56 19.58 9.58 1.66
C GLY A 56 19.06 11.02 1.61
N ASP A 57 19.16 11.66 0.44
CA ASP A 57 18.67 13.03 0.23
C ASP A 57 17.23 13.08 -0.31
N ALA A 58 16.67 11.95 -0.75
CA ALA A 58 15.31 11.87 -1.27
C ALA A 58 14.28 11.78 -0.15
N ASP A 59 13.15 12.48 -0.32
CA ASP A 59 11.97 12.24 0.52
C ASP A 59 11.52 10.78 0.34
N ALA A 60 11.05 10.14 1.41
CA ALA A 60 10.57 8.76 1.37
C ALA A 60 9.31 8.59 2.21
N LEU A 61 8.42 7.71 1.75
CA LEU A 61 7.25 7.25 2.50
C LEU A 61 7.52 5.84 3.01
N ALA A 62 7.04 5.55 4.21
CA ALA A 62 7.13 4.24 4.82
C ALA A 62 5.73 3.70 5.08
N PHE A 63 5.49 2.44 4.70
CA PHE A 63 4.35 1.70 5.19
C PHE A 63 4.81 0.68 6.22
N ARG A 64 4.25 0.75 7.43
CA ARG A 64 4.51 -0.18 8.51
C ARG A 64 3.31 -1.10 8.71
N LEU A 65 3.51 -2.38 8.45
CA LEU A 65 2.58 -3.45 8.81
C LEU A 65 2.88 -3.93 10.21
N ILE A 66 1.83 -4.16 10.98
CA ILE A 66 1.95 -4.67 12.34
C ILE A 66 0.93 -5.78 12.53
N ASP A 67 1.38 -6.92 13.06
CA ASP A 67 0.55 -8.04 13.49
C ASP A 67 0.04 -7.76 14.90
N ARG A 68 -1.29 -7.75 15.10
CA ARG A 68 -1.89 -7.48 16.41
C ARG A 68 -1.63 -8.58 17.43
N ASP A 69 -1.52 -9.82 16.98
CA ASP A 69 -1.42 -10.97 17.89
C ASP A 69 0.01 -11.15 18.38
N THR A 70 0.98 -10.96 17.49
CA THR A 70 2.39 -11.20 17.78
C THR A 70 3.18 -9.91 18.06
N HIS A 71 2.59 -8.74 17.81
CA HIS A 71 3.26 -7.43 17.83
C HIS A 71 4.49 -7.33 16.92
N ARG A 72 4.63 -8.24 15.96
CA ARG A 72 5.71 -8.16 14.96
C ARG A 72 5.40 -7.01 14.00
N GLU A 73 6.42 -6.22 13.70
CA GLU A 73 6.32 -5.09 12.79
C GLU A 73 7.24 -5.29 11.58
N ARG A 74 6.79 -4.82 10.42
CA ARG A 74 7.60 -4.71 9.20
C ARG A 74 7.38 -3.37 8.56
N THR A 75 8.43 -2.80 7.99
CA THR A 75 8.38 -1.48 7.37
C THR A 75 9.03 -1.51 6.00
N TRP A 76 8.29 -1.05 4.99
CA TRP A 76 8.78 -0.89 3.63
C TRP A 76 8.80 0.58 3.24
N TRP A 77 9.84 0.97 2.50
CA TRP A 77 10.06 2.35 2.07
C TRP A 77 9.88 2.51 0.56
N LEU A 78 9.34 3.66 0.16
CA LEU A 78 9.22 4.11 -1.23
C LEU A 78 9.78 5.54 -1.33
N ASP A 79 10.81 5.72 -2.16
CA ASP A 79 11.50 6.98 -2.40
C ASP A 79 10.98 7.73 -3.66
N ALA A 80 10.11 7.09 -4.45
CA ALA A 80 9.43 7.69 -5.59
C ALA A 80 7.92 7.75 -5.36
N PHE A 81 7.37 8.96 -5.21
CA PHE A 81 5.93 9.18 -5.03
C PHE A 81 5.48 10.55 -5.53
N GLY A 82 4.18 10.70 -5.74
CA GLY A 82 3.57 11.94 -6.23
C GLY A 82 2.40 12.44 -5.40
N PRO A 83 1.91 13.66 -5.68
CA PRO A 83 0.77 14.26 -4.99
C PRO A 83 -0.49 13.38 -4.89
N PRO A 84 -0.89 12.60 -5.91
CA PRO A 84 -2.06 11.71 -5.80
C PRO A 84 -1.93 10.65 -4.71
N LEU A 85 -0.76 10.02 -4.58
CA LEU A 85 -0.50 9.03 -3.54
C LEU A 85 -0.52 9.66 -2.15
N LEU A 86 0.08 10.85 -1.99
CA LEU A 86 0.02 11.59 -0.72
C LEU A 86 -1.41 11.92 -0.32
N GLY A 87 -2.24 12.37 -1.28
CA GLY A 87 -3.66 12.61 -1.04
C GLY A 87 -4.39 11.36 -0.59
N ALA A 88 -4.14 10.22 -1.25
CA ALA A 88 -4.75 8.93 -0.89
C ALA A 88 -4.31 8.44 0.51
N ILE A 89 -3.03 8.58 0.86
CA ILE A 89 -2.50 8.21 2.19
C ILE A 89 -3.13 9.04 3.30
N LEU A 90 -3.40 10.32 3.04
CA LEU A 90 -3.97 11.23 4.02
C LEU A 90 -5.51 11.17 4.08
N GLU A 91 -6.14 10.55 3.09
CA GLU A 91 -7.58 10.30 3.04
C GLU A 91 -7.93 9.04 3.82
N ILE A 92 -8.72 9.19 4.87
CA ILE A 92 -9.11 8.09 5.76
C ILE A 92 -10.63 7.87 5.68
N PRO A 93 -11.10 6.61 5.68
CA PRO A 93 -10.32 5.37 5.64
C PRO A 93 -9.83 5.04 4.22
N HIS A 94 -8.76 4.26 4.12
CA HIS A 94 -8.31 3.64 2.87
C HIS A 94 -7.79 2.22 3.11
N VAL A 95 -7.48 1.49 2.04
CA VAL A 95 -6.97 0.11 2.09
C VAL A 95 -5.58 0.06 1.48
N VAL A 96 -4.67 -0.65 2.14
CA VAL A 96 -3.36 -1.02 1.60
C VAL A 96 -3.37 -2.51 1.30
N VAL A 97 -2.96 -2.89 0.10
CA VAL A 97 -2.81 -4.29 -0.30
C VAL A 97 -1.32 -4.58 -0.39
N LEU A 98 -0.78 -5.34 0.56
CA LEU A 98 0.58 -5.83 0.47
C LEU A 98 0.62 -7.00 -0.49
N GLN A 99 1.39 -6.87 -1.56
CA GLN A 99 1.47 -7.86 -2.62
C GLN A 99 2.92 -8.34 -2.79
N PRO A 100 3.21 -9.65 -2.67
CA PRO A 100 4.50 -10.22 -3.06
C PRO A 100 4.83 -9.86 -4.50
N ARG A 101 6.10 -9.53 -4.76
CA ARG A 101 6.58 -9.16 -6.08
C ARG A 101 6.28 -10.22 -7.13
N GLU A 102 6.49 -11.49 -6.82
CA GLU A 102 6.32 -12.63 -7.73
C GLU A 102 4.87 -12.72 -8.20
N ILE A 103 3.92 -12.51 -7.29
CA ILE A 103 2.48 -12.50 -7.61
C ILE A 103 2.15 -11.22 -8.40
N ALA A 104 2.66 -10.08 -7.95
CA ALA A 104 2.40 -8.79 -8.60
C ALA A 104 2.89 -8.79 -10.07
N ASP A 105 4.06 -9.38 -10.34
CA ASP A 105 4.66 -9.51 -11.67
C ASP A 105 3.86 -10.50 -12.54
N ALA A 106 3.42 -11.63 -11.98
CA ALA A 106 2.56 -12.58 -12.68
C ALA A 106 1.20 -11.97 -13.08
N LEU A 107 0.66 -11.08 -12.25
CA LEU A 107 -0.60 -10.38 -12.50
C LEU A 107 -0.50 -9.26 -13.53
N LYS A 108 0.72 -8.87 -13.95
CA LYS A 108 0.96 -7.73 -14.85
C LYS A 108 0.17 -6.50 -14.44
N LEU A 109 0.25 -6.13 -13.16
CA LEU A 109 -0.49 -4.97 -12.63
C LEU A 109 -0.19 -3.66 -13.39
N THR A 110 0.87 -3.61 -14.20
CA THR A 110 1.15 -2.53 -15.16
C THR A 110 0.01 -2.28 -16.16
N ASP A 111 -0.80 -3.28 -16.49
CA ASP A 111 -1.80 -3.23 -17.57
C ASP A 111 -3.25 -3.02 -17.06
N ALA A 112 -3.43 -2.78 -15.77
CA ALA A 112 -4.75 -2.62 -15.15
C ALA A 112 -5.39 -1.25 -15.48
N THR A 113 -5.85 -1.06 -16.72
CA THR A 113 -6.65 0.10 -17.11
C THR A 113 -8.07 -0.01 -16.53
N SER A 114 -8.27 0.57 -15.35
CA SER A 114 -9.47 1.20 -14.75
C SER A 114 -10.91 0.67 -14.95
N ALA A 115 -11.18 -0.45 -15.64
CA ALA A 115 -12.57 -0.79 -16.00
C ALA A 115 -13.37 -1.57 -14.94
N ASP A 116 -12.73 -2.19 -13.95
CA ASP A 116 -13.47 -2.79 -12.84
C ASP A 116 -12.58 -2.93 -11.60
N VAL A 117 -12.76 -2.04 -10.62
CA VAL A 117 -12.10 -2.18 -9.29
C VAL A 117 -12.41 -3.53 -8.68
N VAL A 118 -13.59 -4.10 -8.91
CA VAL A 118 -13.96 -5.45 -8.47
C VAL A 118 -13.15 -6.53 -9.19
N GLY A 119 -12.90 -6.37 -10.49
CA GLY A 119 -12.06 -7.26 -11.28
C GLY A 119 -10.60 -7.22 -10.85
N LEU A 120 -10.09 -6.02 -10.59
CA LEU A 120 -8.74 -5.79 -10.09
C LEU A 120 -8.55 -6.31 -8.66
N LEU A 121 -9.52 -6.08 -7.76
CA LEU A 121 -9.52 -6.65 -6.42
C LEU A 121 -9.54 -8.19 -6.45
N ARG A 122 -10.25 -8.79 -7.40
CA ARG A 122 -10.23 -10.25 -7.62
C ARG A 122 -8.90 -10.73 -8.17
N SER A 123 -8.17 -9.92 -8.94
CA SER A 123 -6.85 -10.30 -9.45
C SER A 123 -5.78 -10.17 -8.37
N LEU A 124 -5.94 -9.30 -7.37
CA LEU A 124 -5.05 -9.19 -6.19
C LEU A 124 -5.16 -10.38 -5.21
N ARG A 125 -5.58 -11.56 -5.68
CA ARG A 125 -5.60 -12.79 -4.88
C ARG A 125 -4.17 -13.13 -4.44
N GLY A 126 -3.99 -13.38 -3.15
CA GLY A 126 -2.69 -13.62 -2.52
C GLY A 126 -2.02 -12.37 -1.94
N GLY A 127 -2.65 -11.19 -2.07
CA GLY A 127 -2.25 -10.00 -1.33
C GLY A 127 -2.93 -9.90 0.04
N LEU A 128 -2.26 -9.28 1.01
CA LEU A 128 -2.81 -8.98 2.32
C LEU A 128 -3.46 -7.60 2.34
N PHE A 129 -4.77 -7.59 2.60
CA PHE A 129 -5.56 -6.37 2.66
C PHE A 129 -5.59 -5.81 4.07
N VAL A 130 -5.06 -4.61 4.24
CA VAL A 130 -4.92 -3.93 5.53
C VAL A 130 -5.74 -2.65 5.50
N ARG A 131 -6.63 -2.48 6.47
CA ARG A 131 -7.37 -1.23 6.61
C ARG A 131 -6.51 -0.22 7.35
N VAL A 132 -6.43 0.99 6.81
CA VAL A 132 -5.84 2.14 7.50
C VAL A 132 -6.98 3.07 7.89
N THR A 133 -7.17 3.20 9.20
CA THR A 133 -8.22 4.03 9.81
C THR A 133 -7.68 5.24 10.56
N GLU A 134 -6.35 5.32 10.68
CA GLU A 134 -5.67 6.39 11.37
C GLU A 134 -4.89 7.22 10.37
N GLN A 135 -4.96 8.52 10.58
CA GLN A 135 -4.31 9.49 9.74
C GLN A 135 -2.81 9.56 10.09
N SER A 136 -1.95 9.71 9.09
CA SER A 136 -0.52 9.85 9.35
C SER A 136 -0.13 11.31 9.57
N ASP A 137 -0.03 11.69 10.84
CA ASP A 137 0.38 13.05 11.22
C ASP A 137 1.78 13.38 10.70
N HIS A 138 2.71 12.42 10.77
CA HIS A 138 4.07 12.62 10.26
C HIS A 138 4.11 12.87 8.75
N VAL A 139 3.33 12.12 7.95
CA VAL A 139 3.22 12.36 6.50
C VAL A 139 2.57 13.72 6.23
N ARG A 140 1.55 14.10 7.01
CA ARG A 140 0.88 15.39 6.86
C ARG A 140 1.82 16.56 7.16
N GLU A 141 2.60 16.47 8.24
CA GLU A 141 3.55 17.52 8.62
C GLU A 141 4.63 17.72 7.56
N LEU A 142 5.21 16.64 7.05
CA LEU A 142 6.33 16.72 6.09
C LEU A 142 5.88 16.98 4.65
N HIS A 143 4.73 16.45 4.24
CA HIS A 143 4.32 16.42 2.83
C HIS A 143 2.90 16.92 2.57
N GLY A 144 2.14 17.29 3.59
CA GLY A 144 0.75 17.74 3.45
C GLY A 144 0.57 18.96 2.55
N HIS A 145 1.57 19.83 2.47
CA HIS A 145 1.57 20.99 1.57
C HIS A 145 1.67 20.62 0.07
N LYS A 146 2.07 19.38 -0.25
CA LYS A 146 2.16 18.86 -1.64
C LYS A 146 0.87 18.20 -2.10
N VAL A 147 -0.15 18.10 -1.24
CA VAL A 147 -1.40 17.40 -1.53
C VAL A 147 -2.24 18.22 -2.51
N ILE A 148 -2.67 17.56 -3.59
CA ILE A 148 -3.67 18.10 -4.52
C ILE A 148 -5.02 17.42 -4.27
N GLY A 149 -6.10 17.99 -4.82
CA GLY A 149 -7.45 17.44 -4.69
C GLY A 149 -7.61 15.99 -5.17
N GLY A 150 -8.82 15.45 -5.02
CA GLY A 150 -9.11 14.03 -5.33
C GLY A 150 -8.62 13.60 -6.70
N PHE A 151 -7.96 12.44 -6.74
CA PHE A 151 -7.53 11.78 -7.96
C PHE A 151 -8.53 10.66 -8.30
N GLU A 152 -8.97 10.54 -9.55
CA GLU A 152 -9.74 9.38 -10.03
C GLU A 152 -8.93 8.64 -11.09
N GLY A 153 -8.85 7.30 -10.98
CA GLY A 153 -8.13 6.45 -11.92
C GLY A 153 -7.01 5.62 -11.29
N TYR A 154 -5.94 5.42 -12.06
CA TYR A 154 -4.84 4.51 -11.73
C TYR A 154 -3.47 5.17 -11.97
N ILE A 155 -2.55 5.06 -11.01
CA ILE A 155 -1.15 5.52 -11.15
C ILE A 155 -0.20 4.47 -10.58
N THR A 156 0.94 4.28 -11.23
CA THR A 156 2.06 3.45 -10.74
C THR A 156 3.27 4.31 -10.42
N TYR A 157 4.00 3.92 -9.38
CA TYR A 157 5.28 4.47 -8.96
C TYR A 157 6.31 3.34 -8.94
N GLU A 158 7.46 3.54 -9.58
CA GLU A 158 8.59 2.60 -9.71
C GLU A 158 9.87 3.19 -9.12
#